data_AF-K0ESN6-F1
#
_entry.id   AF-K0ESN6-F1
#
_cell.length_a   1.000
_cell.length_b   1.000
_cell.length_c   1.000
_cell.angle_alpha   90.00
_cell.angle_beta   90.00
_cell.angle_gamma   90.00
#
_symmetry.space_group_name_H-M   'P 1'
#
loop_
_entity.id
_entity.type
_entity.pdbx_description
1 polymer ?
#
loop_
_entity_poly.entity_id
_entity_poly.type
_entity_poly.pdbx_seq_one_letter_code
_entity_poly.pdbx_strand_id
1 'polypeptide(L)'
;MVRHRPSGSPHHYLVIACPVANIGWCGPGGAEIIGRRLRKGLVVMVRRFWIEFELPEQPDSVFLQLRDGVGVTGFDERDCLAMAADLVYDGRPLPPVRRVIADISLAEPLPVRPYALGVPVWRGVWFPPKNLQTGAIWRSPDFDRLRELGTQSVEPPPPVRASDTLRTKNLWWNDIPQIDQLLWPIVYVHYAACADMMGRFAAGVRDNITVSPAYGTRVRDALEYIIQRGTTPDEWCDPTGVAFADRAELAAYLTAYRDYLFGDRSEPRYLPGVQQLPWDPPK
;
A
#
# COMPACT_ATOMS: atom_id res chain seq x y z
N MET A 1 19.68 -50.63 -9.64
CA MET A 1 19.98 -49.24 -10.05
C MET A 1 18.74 -48.40 -9.88
N VAL A 2 18.58 -47.76 -8.72
CA VAL A 2 17.42 -46.88 -8.44
C VAL A 2 17.90 -45.45 -8.58
N ARG A 3 17.40 -44.75 -9.60
CA ARG A 3 17.80 -43.37 -9.93
C ARG A 3 17.12 -42.39 -8.96
N HIS A 4 17.94 -41.55 -8.33
CA HIS A 4 17.53 -40.43 -7.49
C HIS A 4 16.62 -39.46 -8.27
N ARG A 5 15.47 -39.12 -7.67
CA ARG A 5 14.70 -37.90 -8.02
C ARG A 5 15.21 -36.73 -7.16
N PRO A 6 15.43 -35.55 -7.75
CA PRO A 6 15.90 -34.38 -7.03
C PRO A 6 14.78 -33.78 -6.17
N SER A 7 15.09 -33.53 -4.91
CA SER A 7 14.24 -32.80 -3.96
C SER A 7 14.14 -31.34 -4.41
N GLY A 8 12.96 -30.94 -4.89
CA GLY A 8 12.65 -29.54 -5.11
C GLY A 8 12.51 -28.84 -3.76
N SER A 9 13.43 -27.92 -3.46
CA SER A 9 13.30 -27.02 -2.31
C SER A 9 12.17 -26.02 -2.58
N PRO A 10 11.33 -25.72 -1.59
CA PRO A 10 10.10 -24.96 -1.77
C PRO A 10 10.38 -23.46 -1.92
N HIS A 11 9.65 -22.86 -2.86
CA HIS A 11 9.68 -21.45 -3.21
C HIS A 11 9.22 -20.58 -2.04
N HIS A 12 10.14 -19.83 -1.43
CA HIS A 12 9.83 -18.80 -0.45
C HIS A 12 9.36 -17.52 -1.17
N TYR A 13 8.05 -17.31 -1.24
CA TYR A 13 7.47 -16.02 -1.62
C TYR A 13 7.55 -15.07 -0.42
N LEU A 14 8.40 -14.04 -0.54
CA LEU A 14 8.59 -13.00 0.48
C LEU A 14 7.88 -11.73 0.02
N VAL A 15 6.72 -11.45 0.61
CA VAL A 15 5.95 -10.22 0.43
C VAL A 15 6.28 -9.31 1.61
N ILE A 16 7.10 -8.28 1.39
CA ILE A 16 7.55 -7.34 2.45
C ILE A 16 6.87 -6.00 2.24
N ALA A 17 6.09 -5.59 3.25
CA ALA A 17 5.51 -4.26 3.35
C ALA A 17 6.45 -3.31 4.10
N CYS A 18 6.63 -2.13 3.49
CA CYS A 18 7.37 -0.95 3.93
C CYS A 18 6.99 -0.57 5.41
N PRO A 19 7.95 -0.24 6.32
CA PRO A 19 7.71 0.05 7.72
C PRO A 19 7.17 1.46 7.97
N VAL A 20 6.16 1.52 8.83
CA VAL A 20 5.50 2.71 9.35
C VAL A 20 6.46 3.48 10.28
N ALA A 21 6.83 4.69 9.87
CA ALA A 21 7.55 5.62 10.72
C ALA A 21 6.62 6.14 11.86
N ASN A 22 7.06 5.83 13.08
CA ASN A 22 6.82 6.54 14.34
C ASN A 22 5.37 6.97 14.66
N ILE A 23 4.69 6.11 15.42
CA ILE A 23 3.46 6.41 16.16
C ILE A 23 3.80 7.49 17.19
N GLY A 24 3.50 8.74 16.84
CA GLY A 24 3.37 9.82 17.81
C GLY A 24 2.27 9.46 18.80
N TRP A 25 2.67 9.14 20.02
CA TRP A 25 1.82 8.92 21.18
C TRP A 25 1.05 10.22 21.48
N CYS A 26 -0.12 10.41 20.87
CA CYS A 26 -1.06 11.45 21.30
C CYS A 26 -1.70 10.99 22.60
N GLY A 27 -1.42 11.73 23.68
CA GLY A 27 -1.89 11.47 25.04
C GLY A 27 -3.42 11.41 25.20
N PRO A 28 -3.89 11.06 26.40
CA PRO A 28 -5.28 10.73 26.67
C PRO A 28 -6.14 12.00 26.64
N GLY A 29 -6.66 12.34 25.47
CA GLY A 29 -7.60 13.45 25.29
C GLY A 29 -8.31 13.49 23.93
N GLY A 30 -7.99 12.61 22.99
CA GLY A 30 -8.52 12.67 21.61
C GLY A 30 -9.87 12.00 21.36
N ALA A 31 -10.48 11.33 22.35
CA ALA A 31 -11.70 10.55 22.13
C ALA A 31 -13.01 11.35 22.23
N GLU A 32 -12.97 12.67 22.45
CA GLU A 32 -14.17 13.44 22.83
C GLU A 32 -14.65 14.49 21.82
N ILE A 33 -14.42 14.31 20.52
CA ILE A 33 -14.95 15.23 19.49
C ILE A 33 -15.53 14.50 18.26
N ILE A 34 -16.32 13.45 18.45
CA ILE A 34 -17.33 13.03 17.44
C ILE A 34 -18.58 12.53 18.18
N GLY A 35 -19.26 13.44 18.87
CA GLY A 35 -20.40 13.11 19.73
C GLY A 35 -21.46 14.19 19.82
N ARG A 36 -21.69 14.98 18.76
CA ARG A 36 -22.79 15.95 18.75
C ARG A 36 -23.96 15.45 17.90
N ARG A 37 -24.98 14.97 18.61
CA ARG A 37 -26.42 15.13 18.30
C ARG A 37 -27.04 14.16 17.29
N LEU A 38 -27.01 12.85 17.59
CA LEU A 38 -28.01 11.88 17.10
C LEU A 38 -28.76 11.29 18.30
N ARG A 39 -30.11 11.41 18.28
CA ARG A 39 -31.02 11.04 19.35
C ARG A 39 -30.82 9.57 19.75
N LYS A 40 -30.50 9.31 21.03
CA LYS A 40 -30.28 7.97 21.63
C LYS A 40 -29.45 7.02 20.75
N GLY A 41 -28.44 7.57 20.06
CA GLY A 41 -27.61 6.83 19.13
C GLY A 41 -26.80 5.76 19.83
N LEU A 42 -27.05 4.49 19.49
CA LEU A 42 -26.02 3.48 19.63
C LEU A 42 -24.82 3.98 18.82
N VAL A 43 -23.72 4.31 19.51
CA VAL A 43 -22.43 4.48 18.85
C VAL A 43 -22.11 3.10 18.28
N VAL A 44 -22.18 2.94 16.96
CA VAL A 44 -21.82 1.69 16.33
C VAL A 44 -20.30 1.57 16.43
N MET A 45 -19.84 0.78 17.40
CA MET A 45 -18.42 0.57 17.64
C MET A 45 -17.88 -0.45 16.65
N VAL A 46 -16.78 -0.13 15.98
CA VAL A 46 -16.02 -1.10 15.20
C VAL A 46 -15.18 -1.97 16.12
N ARG A 47 -15.03 -3.24 15.76
CA ARG A 47 -14.25 -4.26 16.48
C ARG A 47 -13.17 -4.81 15.55
N ARG A 48 -12.07 -5.27 16.15
CA ARG A 48 -10.99 -5.94 15.42
C ARG A 48 -11.25 -7.44 15.37
N PHE A 49 -11.07 -8.03 14.21
CA PHE A 49 -11.20 -9.45 13.98
C PHE A 49 -9.93 -9.97 13.33
N TRP A 50 -9.53 -11.17 13.73
CA TRP A 50 -8.55 -11.97 13.03
C TRP A 50 -9.23 -13.22 12.48
N ILE A 51 -9.17 -13.41 11.18
CA ILE A 51 -9.89 -14.45 10.46
C ILE A 51 -8.88 -15.36 9.79
N GLU A 52 -8.94 -16.64 10.11
CA GLU A 52 -8.12 -17.68 9.50
C GLU A 52 -8.98 -18.55 8.61
N PHE A 53 -8.46 -18.89 7.44
CA PHE A 53 -9.16 -19.67 6.42
C PHE A 53 -8.57 -21.08 6.32
N GLU A 54 -9.42 -22.04 5.98
CA GLU A 54 -9.00 -23.38 5.58
C GLU A 54 -8.51 -23.32 4.13
N LEU A 55 -7.21 -23.47 3.96
CA LEU A 55 -6.56 -23.43 2.66
C LEU A 55 -5.93 -24.79 2.35
N PRO A 56 -5.90 -25.21 1.08
CA PRO A 56 -5.11 -26.37 0.69
C PRO A 56 -3.61 -26.08 0.92
N GLU A 57 -2.80 -27.13 1.00
CA GLU A 57 -1.34 -27.02 1.21
C GLU A 57 -0.64 -26.14 0.15
N GLN A 58 -1.17 -26.17 -1.08
CA GLN A 58 -0.76 -25.29 -2.17
C GLN A 58 -1.98 -24.46 -2.62
N PRO A 59 -2.22 -23.30 -1.99
CA PRO A 59 -3.33 -22.43 -2.37
C PRO A 59 -3.08 -21.82 -3.75
N ASP A 60 -4.16 -21.66 -4.52
CA ASP A 60 -4.16 -20.85 -5.73
C ASP A 60 -3.60 -19.45 -5.42
N SER A 61 -2.97 -18.82 -6.41
CA SER A 61 -2.34 -17.50 -6.25
C SER A 61 -3.29 -16.44 -5.69
N VAL A 62 -4.59 -16.56 -5.97
CA VAL A 62 -5.65 -15.65 -5.49
C VAL A 62 -5.86 -15.73 -3.96
N PHE A 63 -5.56 -16.87 -3.33
CA PHE A 63 -5.72 -17.07 -1.89
C PHE A 63 -4.43 -16.88 -1.10
N LEU A 64 -3.30 -16.58 -1.75
CA LEU A 64 -2.02 -16.37 -1.06
C LEU A 64 -2.09 -15.27 0.00
N GLN A 65 -2.95 -14.25 -0.19
CA GLN A 65 -3.16 -13.18 0.78
C GLN A 65 -3.88 -13.63 2.06
N LEU A 66 -4.56 -14.79 2.03
CA LEU A 66 -5.31 -15.34 3.16
C LEU A 66 -4.47 -16.33 4.01
N ARG A 67 -3.29 -16.72 3.51
CA ARG A 67 -2.48 -17.83 4.07
C ARG A 67 -2.15 -17.65 5.55
N ASP A 68 -1.76 -16.45 5.91
CA ASP A 68 -1.29 -16.14 7.26
C ASP A 68 -2.42 -15.61 8.15
N GLY A 69 -3.67 -15.62 7.66
CA GLY A 69 -4.83 -14.99 8.27
C GLY A 69 -5.09 -13.58 7.74
N VAL A 70 -6.25 -13.03 8.12
CA VAL A 70 -6.70 -11.71 7.72
C VAL A 70 -7.10 -10.90 8.95
N GLY A 71 -6.45 -9.77 9.13
CA GLY A 71 -6.79 -8.78 10.13
C GLY A 71 -7.76 -7.76 9.56
N VAL A 72 -8.96 -7.68 10.12
CA VAL A 72 -10.02 -6.78 9.66
C VAL A 72 -10.58 -5.99 10.84
N THR A 73 -10.97 -4.75 10.60
CA THR A 73 -11.78 -3.98 11.54
C THR A 73 -13.11 -3.67 10.89
N GLY A 74 -14.20 -4.01 11.56
CA GLY A 74 -15.56 -3.88 11.04
C GLY A 74 -16.60 -3.87 12.16
N PHE A 75 -17.86 -3.78 11.81
CA PHE A 75 -18.95 -3.71 12.80
C PHE A 75 -19.25 -5.07 13.44
N ASP A 76 -19.22 -6.11 12.63
CA ASP A 76 -19.45 -7.49 13.03
C ASP A 76 -18.66 -8.45 12.11
N GLU A 77 -18.81 -9.75 12.36
CA GLU A 77 -18.13 -10.79 11.59
C GLU A 77 -18.55 -10.78 10.10
N ARG A 78 -19.83 -10.52 9.82
CA ARG A 78 -20.35 -10.48 8.44
C ARG A 78 -19.73 -9.33 7.66
N ASP A 79 -19.64 -8.15 8.29
CA ASP A 79 -18.96 -6.98 7.73
C ASP A 79 -17.49 -7.27 7.43
N CYS A 80 -16.81 -7.95 8.35
CA CYS A 80 -15.40 -8.31 8.19
C CYS A 80 -15.16 -9.34 7.10
N LEU A 81 -16.04 -10.35 6.97
CA LEU A 81 -15.97 -11.33 5.89
C LEU A 81 -16.24 -10.71 4.52
N ALA A 82 -17.16 -9.74 4.43
CA ALA A 82 -17.37 -8.99 3.19
C ALA A 82 -16.09 -8.23 2.77
N MET A 83 -15.42 -7.57 3.71
CA MET A 83 -14.14 -6.91 3.47
C MET A 83 -13.01 -7.89 3.10
N ALA A 84 -12.98 -9.08 3.71
CA ALA A 84 -11.99 -10.11 3.37
C ALA A 84 -12.24 -10.67 1.96
N ALA A 85 -13.49 -10.73 1.50
CA ALA A 85 -13.84 -11.22 0.17
C ALA A 85 -13.25 -10.33 -0.93
N ASP A 86 -13.15 -9.01 -0.71
CA ASP A 86 -12.52 -8.07 -1.64
C ASP A 86 -11.02 -8.35 -1.89
N LEU A 87 -10.37 -9.16 -1.05
CA LEU A 87 -8.99 -9.61 -1.29
C LEU A 87 -8.89 -10.64 -2.41
N VAL A 88 -10.00 -11.31 -2.72
CA VAL A 88 -10.12 -12.35 -3.72
C VAL A 88 -10.73 -11.72 -4.99
N TYR A 89 -9.87 -11.12 -5.81
CA TYR A 89 -10.24 -10.27 -6.94
C TYR A 89 -11.05 -10.95 -8.07
N ASP A 90 -11.22 -12.26 -8.06
CA ASP A 90 -11.85 -13.02 -9.15
C ASP A 90 -13.30 -13.42 -8.88
N GLY A 91 -13.91 -12.89 -7.81
CA GLY A 91 -15.29 -13.19 -7.44
C GLY A 91 -15.50 -14.63 -6.98
N ARG A 92 -14.43 -15.41 -6.77
CA ARG A 92 -14.55 -16.71 -6.12
C ARG A 92 -15.04 -16.55 -4.69
N PRO A 93 -15.81 -17.53 -4.19
CA PRO A 93 -16.17 -17.54 -2.78
C PRO A 93 -14.92 -17.61 -1.91
N LEU A 94 -14.98 -16.99 -0.73
CA LEU A 94 -13.97 -17.18 0.29
C LEU A 94 -13.88 -18.68 0.66
N PRO A 95 -12.66 -19.20 0.93
CA PRO A 95 -12.50 -20.52 1.51
C PRO A 95 -13.26 -20.64 2.85
N PRO A 96 -13.52 -21.86 3.34
CA PRO A 96 -14.13 -22.05 4.66
C PRO A 96 -13.33 -21.33 5.75
N VAL A 97 -14.03 -20.71 6.69
CA VAL A 97 -13.39 -20.05 7.83
C VAL A 97 -12.98 -21.11 8.84
N ARG A 98 -11.68 -21.19 9.14
CA ARG A 98 -11.13 -22.07 10.17
C ARG A 98 -11.37 -21.53 11.57
N ARG A 99 -11.14 -20.23 11.76
CA ARG A 99 -11.19 -19.58 13.08
C ARG A 99 -11.42 -18.07 12.95
N VAL A 100 -12.23 -17.53 13.85
CA VAL A 100 -12.41 -16.09 14.03
C VAL A 100 -12.06 -15.72 15.47
N ILE A 101 -11.17 -14.74 15.64
CA ILE A 101 -10.84 -14.16 16.94
C ILE A 101 -11.36 -12.72 16.95
N ALA A 102 -12.47 -12.50 17.65
CA ALA A 102 -13.03 -11.16 17.84
C ALA A 102 -12.27 -10.40 18.95
N ASP A 103 -12.28 -9.07 18.86
CA ASP A 103 -11.61 -8.14 19.78
C ASP A 103 -10.12 -8.44 19.99
N ILE A 104 -9.45 -8.91 18.94
CA ILE A 104 -8.04 -9.28 19.03
C ILE A 104 -7.17 -8.13 19.56
N SER A 105 -6.34 -8.46 20.54
CA SER A 105 -5.33 -7.57 21.10
C SER A 105 -4.08 -7.61 20.25
N LEU A 106 -3.60 -6.45 19.83
CA LEU A 106 -2.33 -6.32 19.08
C LEU A 106 -1.12 -6.14 20.00
N ALA A 107 -1.34 -6.12 21.32
CA ALA A 107 -0.27 -6.25 22.29
C ALA A 107 0.25 -7.69 22.34
N GLU A 108 -0.57 -8.66 21.94
CA GLU A 108 -0.17 -10.06 21.83
C GLU A 108 0.50 -10.30 20.48
N PRO A 109 1.56 -11.13 20.42
CA PRO A 109 2.24 -11.44 19.18
C PRO A 109 1.28 -12.15 18.20
N LEU A 110 1.02 -11.53 17.06
CA LEU A 110 0.38 -12.20 15.93
C LEU A 110 1.41 -13.10 15.22
N PRO A 111 0.97 -14.15 14.49
CA PRO A 111 1.85 -14.97 13.66
C PRO A 111 2.41 -14.23 12.43
N VAL A 112 2.36 -12.89 12.43
CA VAL A 112 2.75 -12.01 11.34
C VAL A 112 3.63 -10.90 11.89
N ARG A 113 4.52 -10.39 11.05
CA ARG A 113 5.48 -9.36 11.47
C ARG A 113 4.74 -8.03 11.71
N PRO A 114 4.96 -7.34 12.84
CA PRO A 114 4.20 -6.12 13.18
C PRO A 114 4.27 -4.99 12.14
N TYR A 115 5.37 -4.87 11.39
CA TYR A 115 5.51 -3.85 10.34
C TYR A 115 4.70 -4.15 9.07
N ALA A 116 4.10 -5.33 8.97
CA ALA A 116 3.21 -5.69 7.86
C ALA A 116 1.74 -5.32 8.12
N LEU A 117 1.45 -4.69 9.26
CA LEU A 117 0.11 -4.27 9.64
C LEU A 117 -0.23 -2.88 9.04
N GLY A 118 -1.47 -2.73 8.61
CA GLY A 118 -2.09 -1.46 8.24
C GLY A 118 -2.50 -0.69 9.49
N VAL A 119 -3.58 0.10 9.40
CA VAL A 119 -4.09 0.87 10.56
C VAL A 119 -5.23 0.11 11.24
N PRO A 120 -5.03 -0.58 12.37
CA PRO A 120 -6.04 -1.51 12.88
C PRO A 120 -7.24 -0.84 13.55
N VAL A 121 -7.19 0.48 13.73
CA VAL A 121 -8.33 1.30 14.20
C VAL A 121 -9.23 1.77 13.07
N TRP A 122 -8.81 1.59 11.82
CA TRP A 122 -9.58 1.97 10.64
C TRP A 122 -10.39 0.79 10.13
N ARG A 123 -11.68 1.02 9.81
CA ARG A 123 -12.51 0.01 9.16
C ARG A 123 -11.87 -0.41 7.84
N GLY A 124 -11.74 -1.70 7.62
CA GLY A 124 -10.99 -2.26 6.49
C GLY A 124 -10.07 -3.40 6.91
N VAL A 125 -9.44 -4.01 5.91
CA VAL A 125 -8.43 -5.04 6.10
C VAL A 125 -7.10 -4.37 6.45
N TRP A 126 -6.66 -4.49 7.70
CA TRP A 126 -5.35 -4.04 8.16
C TRP A 126 -4.29 -5.14 8.06
N PHE A 127 -4.65 -6.40 7.84
CA PHE A 127 -3.68 -7.42 7.43
C PHE A 127 -4.30 -8.37 6.39
N PRO A 128 -3.72 -8.52 5.19
CA PRO A 128 -2.64 -7.69 4.64
C PRO A 128 -3.04 -6.19 4.66
N PRO A 129 -2.10 -5.24 4.61
CA PRO A 129 -2.33 -3.83 4.97
C PRO A 129 -3.09 -3.03 3.89
N LYS A 130 -4.23 -3.54 3.41
CA LYS A 130 -5.05 -2.94 2.35
C LYS A 130 -5.70 -1.64 2.77
N ASN A 131 -6.00 -1.46 4.05
CA ASN A 131 -6.62 -0.23 4.52
C ASN A 131 -5.67 0.99 4.49
N LEU A 132 -4.39 0.78 4.21
CA LEU A 132 -3.47 1.87 3.85
C LEU A 132 -3.80 2.45 2.47
N GLN A 133 -4.39 1.65 1.57
CA GLN A 133 -4.80 2.07 0.23
C GLN A 133 -6.21 2.67 0.24
N THR A 134 -7.11 2.13 1.06
CA THR A 134 -8.51 2.60 1.12
C THR A 134 -8.76 3.70 2.16
N GLY A 135 -7.81 3.94 3.07
CA GLY A 135 -7.96 4.88 4.16
C GLY A 135 -8.93 4.40 5.26
N ALA A 136 -9.36 5.33 6.12
CA ALA A 136 -10.34 5.09 7.18
C ALA A 136 -11.77 4.83 6.67
N ILE A 137 -11.97 4.91 5.36
CA ILE A 137 -13.27 4.95 4.70
C ILE A 137 -13.36 3.77 3.70
N TRP A 138 -13.03 2.55 4.13
CA TRP A 138 -13.47 1.40 3.32
C TRP A 138 -15.00 1.45 3.23
N ARG A 139 -15.54 1.36 2.01
CA ARG A 139 -16.97 1.31 1.74
C ARG A 139 -17.25 0.03 0.98
N SER A 140 -18.24 -0.74 1.43
CA SER A 140 -18.71 -1.88 0.65
C SER A 140 -19.27 -1.36 -0.68
N PRO A 141 -19.05 -2.04 -1.81
CA PRO A 141 -19.76 -1.73 -3.06
C PRO A 141 -21.29 -1.68 -2.88
N ASP A 142 -21.83 -2.49 -1.97
CA ASP A 142 -23.25 -2.47 -1.63
C ASP A 142 -23.66 -1.22 -0.83
N PHE A 143 -22.73 -0.62 -0.08
CA PHE A 143 -22.99 0.65 0.60
C PHE A 143 -23.17 1.79 -0.39
N ASP A 144 -22.39 1.79 -1.48
CA ASP A 144 -22.62 2.75 -2.57
C ASP A 144 -23.95 2.49 -3.27
N ARG A 145 -24.35 1.23 -3.50
CA ARG A 145 -25.70 0.91 -4.02
C ARG A 145 -26.82 1.37 -3.09
N LEU A 146 -26.69 1.16 -1.78
CA LEU A 146 -27.66 1.62 -0.78
C LEU A 146 -27.71 3.15 -0.70
N ARG A 147 -26.57 3.82 -0.88
CA ARG A 147 -26.48 5.28 -0.96
C ARG A 147 -27.06 5.82 -2.27
N GLU A 148 -26.86 5.15 -3.40
CA GLU A 148 -27.49 5.51 -4.67
C GLU A 148 -29.01 5.40 -4.60
N LEU A 149 -29.53 4.41 -3.87
CA LEU A 149 -30.96 4.30 -3.58
C LEU A 149 -31.48 5.36 -2.59
N GLY A 150 -30.61 5.89 -1.71
CA GLY A 150 -31.01 6.84 -0.65
C GLY A 150 -30.64 8.31 -0.87
N THR A 151 -29.76 8.62 -1.81
CA THR A 151 -29.17 9.96 -1.96
C THR A 151 -29.03 10.31 -3.43
N GLN A 152 -30.16 10.65 -4.04
CA GLN A 152 -30.16 11.56 -5.17
C GLN A 152 -29.53 12.88 -4.69
N SER A 153 -28.52 13.37 -5.41
CA SER A 153 -27.82 14.63 -5.16
C SER A 153 -26.89 14.68 -3.93
N VAL A 154 -25.76 13.98 -4.01
CA VAL A 154 -24.53 14.46 -3.36
C VAL A 154 -23.51 14.66 -4.46
N GLU A 155 -23.02 15.89 -4.60
CA GLU A 155 -21.92 16.23 -5.49
C GLU A 155 -20.77 15.23 -5.36
N PRO A 156 -20.04 14.94 -6.46
CA PRO A 156 -18.87 14.09 -6.37
C PRO A 156 -17.95 14.61 -5.27
N PRO A 157 -17.39 13.72 -4.43
CA PRO A 157 -16.46 14.16 -3.40
C PRO A 157 -15.33 14.97 -4.05
N PRO A 158 -14.82 16.01 -3.37
CA PRO A 158 -13.71 16.78 -3.91
C PRO A 158 -12.55 15.85 -4.25
N PRO A 159 -11.80 16.11 -5.34
CA PRO A 159 -10.66 15.30 -5.70
C PRO A 159 -9.67 15.26 -4.54
N VAL A 160 -9.21 14.04 -4.21
CA VAL A 160 -8.22 13.82 -3.15
C VAL A 160 -6.91 14.46 -3.60
N ARG A 161 -6.34 15.34 -2.77
CA ARG A 161 -5.04 15.95 -3.07
C ARG A 161 -3.93 14.95 -2.75
N ALA A 162 -2.88 14.92 -3.57
CA ALA A 162 -1.74 14.04 -3.27
C ALA A 162 -1.11 14.35 -1.92
N SER A 163 -1.10 15.61 -1.49
CA SER A 163 -0.64 15.96 -0.14
C SER A 163 -1.40 15.21 0.96
N ASP A 164 -2.70 14.98 0.77
CA ASP A 164 -3.55 14.29 1.73
C ASP A 164 -3.23 12.79 1.76
N THR A 165 -3.01 12.19 0.58
CA THR A 165 -2.62 10.79 0.45
C THR A 165 -1.20 10.53 0.98
N LEU A 166 -0.26 11.40 0.66
CA LEU A 166 1.15 11.30 1.05
C LEU A 166 1.39 11.72 2.50
N ARG A 167 0.44 12.42 3.12
CA ARG A 167 0.55 13.02 4.47
C ARG A 167 1.80 13.89 4.64
N THR A 168 2.18 14.54 3.55
CA THR A 168 3.37 15.38 3.47
C THR A 168 3.03 16.82 3.82
N LYS A 169 3.99 17.55 4.40
CA LYS A 169 3.85 19.00 4.60
C LYS A 169 4.05 19.78 3.31
N ASN A 170 4.66 19.14 2.30
CA ASN A 170 5.03 19.74 1.04
C ASN A 170 3.85 19.76 0.07
N LEU A 171 3.24 20.92 -0.13
CA LEU A 171 2.07 21.04 -1.01
C LEU A 171 2.42 20.99 -2.50
N TRP A 172 3.69 21.14 -2.87
CA TRP A 172 4.13 21.20 -4.27
C TRP A 172 3.86 19.89 -5.03
N TRP A 173 3.67 18.76 -4.34
CA TRP A 173 3.21 17.52 -4.97
C TRP A 173 1.89 17.70 -5.71
N ASN A 174 1.02 18.59 -5.23
CA ASN A 174 -0.26 18.89 -5.87
C ASN A 174 -0.13 19.68 -7.18
N ASP A 175 1.04 20.25 -7.46
CA ASP A 175 1.31 20.98 -8.71
C ASP A 175 1.61 20.03 -9.87
N ILE A 176 1.90 18.76 -9.60
CA ILE A 176 2.08 17.72 -10.61
C ILE A 176 0.70 17.24 -11.09
N PRO A 177 0.37 17.37 -12.39
CA PRO A 177 -0.91 16.90 -12.90
C PRO A 177 -1.12 15.41 -12.66
N GLN A 178 -2.27 15.04 -12.08
CA GLN A 178 -2.69 13.65 -11.85
C GLN A 178 -1.71 12.85 -10.96
N ILE A 179 -1.01 13.54 -10.05
CA ILE A 179 -0.05 12.95 -9.14
C ILE A 179 -0.61 11.79 -8.31
N ASP A 180 -1.91 11.81 -7.99
CA ASP A 180 -2.64 10.74 -7.32
C ASP A 180 -2.55 9.39 -8.06
N GLN A 181 -2.46 9.44 -9.40
CA GLN A 181 -2.29 8.27 -10.25
C GLN A 181 -0.82 7.92 -10.52
N LEU A 182 0.10 8.79 -10.11
CA LEU A 182 1.54 8.67 -10.36
C LEU A 182 2.35 8.46 -9.07
N LEU A 183 1.70 8.29 -7.91
CA LEU A 183 2.39 8.08 -6.64
C LEU A 183 3.33 6.87 -6.68
N TRP A 184 2.94 5.79 -7.37
CA TRP A 184 3.81 4.63 -7.47
C TRP A 184 5.14 4.92 -8.20
N PRO A 185 5.15 5.33 -9.48
CA PRO A 185 6.39 5.57 -10.22
C PRO A 185 7.21 6.76 -9.72
N ILE A 186 6.56 7.74 -9.07
CA ILE A 186 7.20 9.01 -8.67
C ILE A 186 7.60 9.04 -7.19
N VAL A 187 6.90 8.29 -6.32
CA VAL A 187 7.08 8.38 -4.87
C VAL A 187 7.41 7.01 -4.26
N TYR A 188 6.54 6.01 -4.44
CA TYR A 188 6.67 4.73 -3.72
C TYR A 188 7.85 3.89 -4.17
N VAL A 189 8.21 3.92 -5.45
CA VAL A 189 9.45 3.29 -5.95
C VAL A 189 10.68 3.82 -5.20
N HIS A 190 10.63 5.07 -4.71
CA HIS A 190 11.74 5.74 -4.05
C HIS A 190 11.67 5.69 -2.53
N TYR A 191 10.76 4.92 -1.93
CA TYR A 191 10.71 4.82 -0.48
C TYR A 191 11.99 4.15 0.06
N ALA A 192 12.64 4.78 1.04
CA ALA A 192 13.85 4.23 1.68
C ALA A 192 13.65 2.80 2.19
N ALA A 193 12.45 2.56 2.71
CA ALA A 193 11.93 1.30 3.17
C ALA A 193 11.83 0.18 2.13
N CYS A 194 11.83 0.55 0.85
CA CYS A 194 11.65 -0.34 -0.27
C CYS A 194 12.87 -0.24 -1.23
N ALA A 195 14.01 0.24 -0.73
CA ALA A 195 15.20 0.54 -1.53
C ALA A 195 15.93 -0.69 -2.05
N ASP A 196 15.90 -1.81 -1.32
CA ASP A 196 16.37 -3.12 -1.78
C ASP A 196 15.52 -3.68 -2.94
N MET A 197 14.26 -3.25 -3.03
CA MET A 197 13.32 -3.60 -4.09
C MET A 197 13.30 -2.61 -5.27
N MET A 198 14.12 -1.56 -5.23
CA MET A 198 14.16 -0.50 -6.25
C MET A 198 14.27 -1.07 -7.66
N GLY A 199 15.17 -2.03 -7.90
CA GLY A 199 15.35 -2.65 -9.21
C GLY A 199 14.07 -3.31 -9.74
N ARG A 200 13.38 -4.06 -8.88
CA ARG A 200 12.12 -4.72 -9.24
C ARG A 200 10.98 -3.73 -9.48
N PHE A 201 10.85 -2.72 -8.64
CA PHE A 201 9.81 -1.72 -8.79
C PHE A 201 10.03 -0.85 -10.03
N ALA A 202 11.26 -0.42 -10.27
CA ALA A 202 11.62 0.35 -11.47
C ALA A 202 11.35 -0.46 -12.75
N ALA A 203 11.68 -1.75 -12.77
CA ALA A 203 11.36 -2.64 -13.89
C ALA A 203 9.84 -2.71 -14.14
N GLY A 204 9.04 -2.89 -13.08
CA GLY A 204 7.58 -2.88 -13.21
C GLY A 204 7.03 -1.55 -13.73
N VAL A 205 7.62 -0.42 -13.37
CA VAL A 205 7.24 0.89 -13.94
C VAL A 205 7.55 0.93 -15.44
N ARG A 206 8.74 0.47 -15.86
CA ARG A 206 9.15 0.41 -17.27
C ARG A 206 8.24 -0.49 -18.11
N ASP A 207 7.80 -1.62 -17.57
CA ASP A 207 6.84 -2.51 -18.23
C ASP A 207 5.50 -1.80 -18.45
N ASN A 208 4.98 -1.12 -17.42
CA ASN A 208 3.73 -0.36 -17.54
C ASN A 208 3.81 0.79 -18.54
N ILE A 209 4.97 1.46 -18.64
CA ILE A 209 5.23 2.48 -19.66
C ILE A 209 5.19 1.87 -21.06
N THR A 210 5.75 0.67 -21.23
CA THR A 210 5.77 -0.04 -22.51
C THR A 210 4.36 -0.46 -22.94
N VAL A 211 3.55 -0.95 -21.99
CA VAL A 211 2.16 -1.34 -22.24
C VAL A 211 1.25 -0.13 -22.50
N SER A 212 1.52 1.01 -21.84
CA SER A 212 0.70 2.21 -21.92
C SER A 212 1.56 3.46 -22.18
N PRO A 213 1.75 3.85 -23.46
CA PRO A 213 2.50 5.04 -23.82
C PRO A 213 1.95 6.33 -23.18
N ALA A 214 0.63 6.44 -23.00
CA ALA A 214 0.00 7.59 -22.34
C ALA A 214 0.35 7.68 -20.84
N TYR A 215 0.48 6.54 -20.16
CA TYR A 215 1.04 6.49 -18.80
C TYR A 215 2.51 6.91 -18.81
N GLY A 216 3.29 6.44 -19.79
CA GLY A 216 4.66 6.87 -20.02
C GLY A 216 4.83 8.37 -20.15
N THR A 217 4.00 9.04 -20.96
CA THR A 217 4.02 10.50 -21.08
C THR A 217 3.77 11.18 -19.74
N ARG A 218 2.76 10.76 -18.98
CA ARG A 218 2.45 11.35 -17.66
C ARG A 218 3.60 11.17 -16.65
N VAL A 219 4.22 9.99 -16.60
CA VAL A 219 5.39 9.73 -15.75
C VAL A 219 6.58 10.60 -16.16
N ARG A 220 6.83 10.74 -17.47
CA ARG A 220 7.90 11.59 -17.99
C ARG A 220 7.69 13.04 -17.61
N ASP A 221 6.51 13.59 -17.86
CA ASP A 221 6.18 14.98 -17.57
C ASP A 221 6.30 15.29 -16.08
N ALA A 222 5.86 14.36 -15.22
CA ALA A 222 6.03 14.48 -13.77
C ALA A 222 7.51 14.49 -13.33
N LEU A 223 8.33 13.56 -13.85
CA LEU A 223 9.77 13.53 -13.54
C LEU A 223 10.50 14.78 -14.04
N GLU A 224 10.19 15.23 -15.26
CA GLU A 224 10.75 16.46 -15.82
C GLU A 224 10.37 17.68 -14.99
N TYR A 225 9.12 17.78 -14.53
CA TYR A 225 8.70 18.85 -13.62
C TYR A 225 9.53 18.87 -12.33
N ILE A 226 9.74 17.71 -11.69
CA ILE A 226 10.54 17.60 -10.45
C ILE A 226 12.00 18.01 -10.68
N ILE A 227 12.60 17.56 -11.78
CA ILE A 227 13.98 17.90 -12.13
C ILE A 227 14.09 19.41 -12.43
N GLN A 228 13.19 19.97 -13.23
CA GLN A 228 13.23 21.37 -13.67
C GLN A 228 12.93 22.35 -12.54
N ARG A 229 12.02 22.04 -11.62
CA ARG A 229 11.76 22.90 -10.45
C ARG A 229 12.94 22.95 -9.48
N GLY A 230 13.87 22.00 -9.57
CA GLY A 230 15.03 21.92 -8.69
C GLY A 230 14.66 21.57 -7.25
N THR A 231 13.86 20.51 -7.08
CA THR A 231 13.45 19.98 -5.76
C THR A 231 14.64 19.84 -4.82
N THR A 232 14.47 20.25 -3.57
CA THR A 232 15.54 20.11 -2.56
C THR A 232 15.56 18.70 -1.96
N PRO A 233 16.70 18.26 -1.40
CA PRO A 233 16.76 17.00 -0.65
C PRO A 233 15.72 16.91 0.47
N ASP A 234 15.49 17.99 1.22
CA ASP A 234 14.49 18.01 2.29
C ASP A 234 13.06 17.88 1.76
N GLU A 235 12.74 18.55 0.65
CA GLU A 235 11.44 18.43 -0.02
C GLU A 235 11.22 17.02 -0.56
N TRP A 236 12.27 16.36 -1.04
CA TRP A 236 12.20 14.99 -1.57
C TRP A 236 12.07 13.95 -0.45
N CYS A 237 12.81 14.15 0.65
CA CYS A 237 12.77 13.29 1.82
C CYS A 237 11.36 13.21 2.44
N ASP A 238 10.55 14.27 2.35
CA ASP A 238 9.13 14.22 2.68
C ASP A 238 8.27 14.14 1.39
N PRO A 239 7.81 12.93 0.97
CA PRO A 239 7.48 11.78 1.82
C PRO A 239 8.38 10.53 1.65
N THR A 240 9.42 10.57 0.81
CA THR A 240 10.13 9.33 0.43
C THR A 240 10.96 8.69 1.55
N GLY A 241 11.30 9.46 2.57
CA GLY A 241 12.25 9.09 3.63
C GLY A 241 13.70 9.00 3.15
N VAL A 242 14.00 9.38 1.90
CA VAL A 242 15.36 9.33 1.34
C VAL A 242 16.03 10.68 1.47
N ALA A 243 17.16 10.69 2.17
CA ALA A 243 18.05 11.84 2.24
C ALA A 243 19.12 11.76 1.13
N PHE A 244 19.38 12.90 0.49
CA PHE A 244 20.50 13.13 -0.41
C PHE A 244 21.42 14.19 0.21
N ALA A 245 22.72 14.12 -0.09
CA ALA A 245 23.70 15.04 0.49
C ALA A 245 23.45 16.49 0.04
N ASP A 246 23.11 16.66 -1.23
CA ASP A 246 22.81 17.97 -1.82
C ASP A 246 21.86 17.86 -3.02
N ARG A 247 21.50 19.02 -3.57
CA ARG A 247 20.60 19.13 -4.74
C ARG A 247 21.20 18.49 -6.00
N ALA A 248 22.52 18.53 -6.16
CA ALA A 248 23.18 17.95 -7.34
C ALA A 248 23.13 16.42 -7.31
N GLU A 249 23.30 15.81 -6.14
CA GLU A 249 23.15 14.36 -5.97
C GLU A 249 21.72 13.90 -6.27
N LEU A 250 20.70 14.59 -5.72
CA LEU A 250 19.30 14.31 -6.01
C LEU A 250 18.99 14.46 -7.50
N ALA A 251 19.43 15.55 -8.13
CA ALA A 251 19.20 15.77 -9.57
C ALA A 251 19.86 14.68 -10.42
N ALA A 252 21.09 14.26 -10.09
CA ALA A 252 21.78 13.18 -10.76
C ALA A 252 21.09 11.82 -10.57
N TYR A 253 20.48 11.58 -9.41
CA TYR A 253 19.67 10.40 -9.15
C TYR A 253 18.39 10.38 -10.00
N LEU A 254 17.60 11.46 -9.96
CA LEU A 254 16.34 11.56 -10.71
C LEU A 254 16.56 11.48 -12.22
N THR A 255 17.64 12.11 -12.71
CA THR A 255 18.05 12.02 -14.13
C THR A 255 18.38 10.57 -14.50
N ALA A 256 19.17 9.88 -13.67
CA ALA A 256 19.51 8.48 -13.91
C ALA A 256 18.29 7.55 -13.90
N TYR A 257 17.31 7.80 -13.03
CA TYR A 257 16.06 7.06 -12.99
C TYR A 257 15.20 7.33 -14.23
N ARG A 258 15.08 8.60 -14.65
CA ARG A 258 14.42 8.97 -15.92
C ARG A 258 15.06 8.27 -17.10
N ASP A 259 16.39 8.29 -17.20
CA ASP A 259 17.15 7.67 -18.30
C ASP A 259 17.02 6.14 -18.30
N TYR A 260 16.78 5.52 -17.14
CA TYR A 260 16.44 4.11 -17.05
C TYR A 260 15.02 3.81 -17.55
N LEU A 261 14.03 4.63 -17.18
CA LEU A 261 12.65 4.41 -17.59
C LEU A 261 12.43 4.67 -19.08
N PHE A 262 13.10 5.68 -19.65
CA PHE A 262 12.83 6.16 -21.01
C PHE A 262 14.01 6.07 -21.98
N GLY A 263 15.21 5.73 -21.49
CA GLY A 263 16.42 5.64 -22.29
C GLY A 263 17.04 4.25 -22.27
N ASP A 264 18.33 4.22 -22.61
CA ASP A 264 19.08 2.98 -22.85
C ASP A 264 19.77 2.44 -21.60
N ARG A 265 19.55 3.05 -20.43
CA ARG A 265 20.19 2.56 -19.20
C ARG A 265 19.62 1.19 -18.86
N SER A 266 20.50 0.20 -18.68
CA SER A 266 20.12 -1.18 -18.37
C SER A 266 19.64 -1.36 -16.93
N GLU A 267 20.14 -0.53 -16.01
CA GLU A 267 19.83 -0.62 -14.57
C GLU A 267 19.55 0.77 -13.97
N PRO A 268 18.62 0.87 -13.01
CA PRO A 268 18.37 2.13 -12.31
C PRO A 268 19.57 2.49 -11.43
N ARG A 269 19.78 3.79 -11.20
CA ARG A 269 20.67 4.22 -10.12
C ARG A 269 19.98 3.94 -8.79
N TYR A 270 20.71 3.34 -7.85
CA TYR A 270 20.18 2.98 -6.54
C TYR A 270 20.23 4.16 -5.57
N LEU A 271 19.38 4.09 -4.54
CA LEU A 271 19.29 5.10 -3.50
C LEU A 271 20.58 5.10 -2.64
N PRO A 272 21.02 6.26 -2.15
CA PRO A 272 22.21 6.37 -1.31
C PRO A 272 22.05 5.60 0.01
N GLY A 273 23.17 5.06 0.52
CA GLY A 273 23.23 4.37 1.81
C GLY A 273 22.68 2.93 1.84
N VAL A 274 22.18 2.41 0.72
CA VAL A 274 21.56 1.08 0.67
C VAL A 274 22.57 0.06 0.13
N GLN A 275 22.93 -0.89 1.00
CA GLN A 275 23.81 -2.01 0.63
C GLN A 275 23.00 -2.99 -0.24
N GLN A 276 23.42 -3.19 -1.48
CA GLN A 276 22.68 -3.98 -2.46
C GLN A 276 22.69 -5.47 -2.10
N LEU A 277 21.52 -6.10 -2.23
CA LEU A 277 21.45 -7.55 -2.39
C LEU A 277 21.54 -7.86 -3.89
N PRO A 278 22.36 -8.84 -4.31
CA PRO A 278 22.41 -9.27 -5.71
C PRO A 278 21.00 -9.64 -6.21
N TRP A 279 20.59 -9.05 -7.33
CA TRP A 279 19.36 -9.45 -8.00
C TRP A 279 19.62 -10.72 -8.82
N ASP A 280 19.03 -11.84 -8.40
CA ASP A 280 18.92 -13.03 -9.23
C ASP A 280 17.58 -12.98 -9.99
N PRO A 281 17.56 -12.78 -11.31
CA PRO A 281 16.32 -12.86 -12.07
C PRO A 281 15.71 -14.27 -11.92
N PRO A 282 14.38 -14.38 -11.84
CA PRO A 282 13.74 -15.69 -11.84
C PRO A 282 14.15 -16.45 -13.11
N LYS A 283 14.65 -17.67 -12.92
CA LYS A 283 14.98 -18.61 -14.00
C LYS A 283 13.73 -19.13 -14.69
#